data_AF-A0AAV8SCH1-F1
#
_entry.id   AF-A0AAV8SCH1-F1
#
_cell.length_a   1.000
_cell.length_b   1.000
_cell.length_c   1.000
_cell.angle_alpha   90.00
_cell.angle_beta   90.00
_cell.angle_gamma   90.00
#
_symmetry.space_group_name_H-M   'P 1'
#
loop_
_entity.id
_entity.type
_entity.pdbx_description
1 polymer ?
#
loop_
_entity_poly.entity_id
_entity_poly.type
_entity_poly.pdbx_seq_one_letter_code
_entity_poly.pdbx_strand_id
1 'polypeptide(L)'
;MCMRFIVFCIIILWVILSTPEAKTIDPYKVLGIEKNASQWEIQKAFHKLSLQYHFDKNKNKGAQEKFAEINNAYEILYDEEKGKKLRSIWR
;
A
#
# COMPACT_ATOMS: atom_id res chain seq x y z
N MET A 1 44.34 -8.14 -0.48
CA MET A 1 43.05 -8.67 0.04
C MET A 1 42.13 -7.59 0.64
N CYS A 2 42.62 -6.46 1.19
CA CYS A 2 41.79 -5.41 1.80
C CYS A 2 40.93 -4.56 0.84
N MET A 3 41.37 -4.32 -0.40
CA MET A 3 40.63 -3.46 -1.33
C MET A 3 39.28 -4.05 -1.78
N ARG A 4 39.17 -5.38 -1.89
CA ARG A 4 37.92 -6.05 -2.29
C ARG A 4 36.83 -5.95 -1.22
N PHE A 5 37.22 -5.94 0.06
CA PHE A 5 36.29 -5.73 1.18
C PHE A 5 35.71 -4.31 1.18
N ILE A 6 36.54 -3.30 0.91
CA ILE A 6 36.10 -1.90 0.86
C ILE A 6 35.07 -1.70 -0.26
N VAL A 7 35.32 -2.27 -1.44
CA VAL A 7 34.37 -2.21 -2.56
C VAL A 7 33.08 -2.96 -2.23
N PHE A 8 33.16 -4.12 -1.58
CA PHE A 8 31.99 -4.87 -1.14
C PHE A 8 31.17 -4.11 -0.10
N CYS A 9 31.83 -3.43 0.85
CA CYS A 9 31.18 -2.58 1.83
C CYS A 9 30.52 -1.36 1.17
N ILE A 10 31.14 -0.74 0.17
CA ILE A 10 30.54 0.38 -0.57
C ILE A 10 29.31 -0.09 -1.36
N ILE A 11 29.36 -1.28 -1.98
CA ILE A 11 28.22 -1.87 -2.69
C ILE A 11 27.09 -2.20 -1.71
N ILE A 12 27.40 -2.83 -0.57
CA ILE A 12 26.40 -3.14 0.47
C ILE A 12 25.81 -1.85 1.05
N LEU A 13 26.63 -0.83 1.29
CA LEU A 13 26.17 0.47 1.79
C LEU A 13 25.25 1.17 0.78
N TRP A 14 25.57 1.08 -0.53
CA TRP A 14 24.75 1.62 -1.61
C TRP A 14 23.41 0.88 -1.75
N VAL A 15 23.41 -0.45 -1.58
CA VAL A 15 22.19 -1.27 -1.56
C VAL A 15 21.31 -0.91 -0.36
N ILE A 16 21.89 -0.73 0.83
CA ILE A 16 21.14 -0.36 2.05
C ILE A 16 20.55 1.05 1.91
N LEU A 17 21.24 1.99 1.26
CA LEU A 17 20.72 3.35 1.02
C LEU A 17 19.57 3.40 -0.02
N SER A 18 19.38 2.36 -0.83
CA SER A 18 18.39 2.32 -1.90
C SER A 18 17.03 1.76 -1.49
N THR A 19 16.84 1.40 -0.21
CA THR A 19 15.53 0.93 0.24
C THR A 19 14.54 2.10 0.21
N PRO A 20 13.43 2.00 -0.54
CA PRO A 20 12.37 3.01 -0.42
C PRO A 20 11.84 2.99 1.01
N GLU A 21 11.87 4.16 1.66
CA GLU A 21 11.28 4.39 2.97
C GLU A 21 9.82 3.92 2.93
N ALA A 22 9.46 2.96 3.78
CA ALA A 22 8.10 2.46 3.85
C ALA A 22 7.20 3.58 4.39
N LYS A 23 6.55 4.32 3.49
CA LYS A 23 5.57 5.36 3.82
C LYS A 23 4.42 4.70 4.59
N THR A 24 4.38 4.89 5.91
CA THR A 24 3.29 4.40 6.78
C THR A 24 2.05 5.26 6.57
N ILE A 25 1.33 5.01 5.49
CA ILE A 25 0.05 5.68 5.23
C ILE A 25 -1.05 4.86 5.91
N ASP A 26 -1.86 5.51 6.75
CA ASP A 26 -3.04 4.89 7.36
C ASP A 26 -4.03 4.43 6.27
N PRO A 27 -4.23 3.12 6.02
CA PRO A 27 -5.06 2.64 4.90
C PRO A 27 -6.52 3.10 5.02
N TYR A 28 -7.03 3.20 6.25
CA TYR A 28 -8.37 3.74 6.55
C TYR A 28 -8.53 5.20 6.11
N LYS A 29 -7.50 6.03 6.30
CA LYS A 29 -7.54 7.44 5.88
C LYS A 29 -7.49 7.60 4.37
N VAL A 30 -6.74 6.72 3.67
CA VAL A 30 -6.65 6.74 2.20
C VAL A 30 -8.01 6.44 1.56
N LEU A 31 -8.72 5.45 2.10
CA LEU A 31 -10.07 5.08 1.65
C LEU A 31 -11.15 6.04 2.19
N GLY A 32 -10.82 6.87 3.19
CA GLY A 32 -11.75 7.82 3.81
C GLY A 32 -12.83 7.14 4.65
N ILE A 33 -12.51 6.02 5.28
CA ILE A 33 -13.41 5.18 6.07
C ILE A 33 -12.99 5.12 7.54
N GLU A 34 -13.92 4.77 8.41
CA GLU A 34 -13.61 4.53 9.82
C GLU A 34 -12.86 3.21 10.04
N LYS A 35 -12.13 3.09 11.15
CA LYS A 35 -11.42 1.86 11.53
C LYS A 35 -12.34 0.66 11.78
N ASN A 36 -13.61 0.94 12.08
CA ASN A 36 -14.64 -0.07 12.31
C ASN A 36 -15.46 -0.38 11.04
N ALA A 37 -15.06 0.15 9.88
CA ALA A 37 -15.79 -0.04 8.65
C ALA A 37 -15.81 -1.53 8.24
N SER A 38 -16.94 -1.97 7.72
CA SER A 38 -17.14 -3.35 7.24
C SER A 38 -16.62 -3.54 5.81
N GLN A 39 -16.43 -4.78 5.33
CA GLN A 39 -15.97 -5.01 3.94
C GLN A 39 -16.81 -4.35 2.89
N TRP A 40 -18.11 -4.33 3.11
CA TRP A 40 -19.02 -3.73 2.16
C TRP A 40 -18.70 -2.23 2.01
N GLU A 41 -18.28 -1.56 3.08
CA GLU A 41 -17.87 -0.14 3.08
C GLU A 41 -16.50 0.04 2.43
N ILE A 42 -15.55 -0.84 2.74
CA ILE A 42 -14.21 -0.85 2.14
C ILE A 42 -14.31 -1.01 0.61
N GLN A 43 -15.09 -1.99 0.15
CA GLN A 43 -15.28 -2.27 -1.28
C GLN A 43 -16.05 -1.14 -1.98
N LYS A 44 -17.08 -0.57 -1.31
CA LYS A 44 -17.84 0.56 -1.85
C LYS A 44 -17.00 1.83 -1.97
N ALA A 45 -16.18 2.13 -0.97
CA ALA A 45 -15.24 3.25 -0.98
C ALA A 45 -14.20 3.09 -2.09
N PHE A 46 -13.59 1.91 -2.20
CA PHE A 46 -12.64 1.57 -3.26
C PHE A 46 -13.25 1.77 -4.67
N HIS A 47 -14.45 1.21 -4.90
CA HIS A 47 -15.12 1.35 -6.20
C HIS A 47 -15.41 2.82 -6.56
N LYS A 48 -15.89 3.60 -5.58
CA LYS A 48 -16.15 5.04 -5.76
C LYS A 48 -14.88 5.82 -6.10
N LEU A 49 -13.78 5.54 -5.41
CA LEU A 49 -12.50 6.21 -5.62
C LEU A 49 -11.85 5.79 -6.95
N SER A 50 -11.94 4.51 -7.32
CA SER A 50 -11.44 3.99 -8.60
C SER A 50 -12.12 4.66 -9.80
N LEU A 51 -13.42 4.96 -9.70
CA LEU A 51 -14.15 5.69 -10.75
C LEU A 51 -13.77 7.18 -10.81
N GLN A 52 -13.38 7.78 -9.67
CA GLN A 52 -12.95 9.18 -9.60
C GLN A 52 -11.53 9.40 -10.13
N TYR A 53 -10.63 8.46 -9.87
CA TYR A 53 -9.23 8.52 -10.29
C TYR A 53 -8.95 7.76 -11.59
N HIS A 54 -9.97 7.29 -12.29
CA HIS A 54 -9.82 6.60 -13.56
C HIS A 54 -9.09 7.49 -14.58
N PHE A 55 -8.10 6.90 -15.28
CA PHE A 55 -7.22 7.61 -16.24
C PHE A 55 -7.98 8.33 -17.36
N ASP A 56 -9.16 7.82 -17.70
CA ASP A 56 -10.05 8.40 -18.71
C ASP A 56 -10.69 9.74 -18.28
N LYS A 57 -10.99 9.88 -16.99
CA LYS A 57 -11.68 11.07 -16.44
C LYS A 57 -10.73 12.10 -15.82
N ASN A 58 -9.53 11.69 -15.40
CA ASN A 58 -8.58 12.56 -14.69
C ASN A 58 -7.18 12.49 -15.30
N LYS A 59 -6.88 13.40 -16.23
CA LYS A 59 -5.56 13.56 -16.88
C LYS A 59 -4.52 14.28 -15.99
N ASN A 60 -4.71 14.27 -14.68
CA ASN A 60 -3.84 14.98 -13.75
C ASN A 60 -2.67 14.09 -13.33
N LYS A 61 -1.44 14.61 -13.33
CA LYS A 61 -0.21 13.81 -13.15
C LYS A 61 -0.10 13.08 -11.80
N GLY A 62 -0.96 13.38 -10.83
CA GLY A 62 -1.02 12.71 -9.53
C GLY A 62 -2.16 11.69 -9.37
N ALA A 63 -2.98 11.45 -10.39
CA ALA A 63 -4.09 10.49 -10.31
C ALA A 63 -3.58 9.04 -10.20
N GLN A 64 -2.48 8.73 -10.89
CA GLN A 64 -1.86 7.41 -10.87
C GLN A 64 -1.25 7.08 -9.50
N GLU A 65 -0.54 8.04 -8.88
CA GLU A 65 -0.01 7.87 -7.52
C GLU A 65 -1.13 7.65 -6.50
N LYS A 66 -2.19 8.47 -6.55
CA LYS A 66 -3.33 8.30 -5.66
C LYS A 66 -4.03 6.97 -5.87
N PHE A 67 -4.17 6.52 -7.12
CA PHE A 67 -4.76 5.22 -7.42
C PHE A 67 -3.91 4.07 -6.86
N ALA A 68 -2.58 4.16 -6.98
CA ALA A 68 -1.68 3.19 -6.38
C ALA A 68 -1.79 3.18 -4.84
N GLU A 69 -1.89 4.36 -4.20
CA GLU A 69 -2.13 4.46 -2.75
C GLU A 69 -3.46 3.82 -2.35
N ILE A 70 -4.54 4.07 -3.10
CA ILE A 70 -5.86 3.47 -2.87
C ILE A 70 -5.84 1.95 -3.03
N ASN A 71 -5.15 1.43 -4.05
CA ASN A 71 -5.04 -0.01 -4.28
C ASN A 71 -4.25 -0.70 -3.16
N ASN A 72 -3.11 -0.13 -2.75
CA ASN A 72 -2.32 -0.64 -1.62
C ASN A 72 -3.15 -0.64 -0.32
N ALA A 73 -3.89 0.44 -0.05
CA ALA A 73 -4.74 0.52 1.13
C ALA A 73 -5.83 -0.56 1.14
N TYR A 74 -6.45 -0.82 -0.01
CA TYR A 74 -7.46 -1.87 -0.15
C TYR A 74 -6.87 -3.27 0.09
N GLU A 75 -5.71 -3.59 -0.49
CA GLU A 75 -5.06 -4.89 -0.33
C GLU A 75 -4.71 -5.19 1.13
N ILE A 76 -4.17 -4.21 1.87
CA ILE A 76 -3.84 -4.36 3.29
C ILE A 76 -5.09 -4.68 4.11
N LEU A 77 -6.16 -3.91 3.92
CA LEU A 77 -7.41 -4.12 4.67
C LEU A 77 -8.09 -5.44 4.31
N TYR A 78 -8.00 -5.85 3.04
CA TYR A 78 -8.57 -7.10 2.55
C TYR A 78 -7.85 -8.32 3.15
N ASP A 79 -6.51 -8.28 3.23
CA ASP A 79 -5.73 -9.37 3.82
C ASP A 79 -5.90 -9.45 5.34
N GLU A 80 -5.94 -8.30 6.04
CA GLU A 80 -6.25 -8.26 7.47
C GLU A 80 -7.57 -8.96 7.79
N GLU A 81 -8.59 -8.71 6.96
CA GLU A 81 -9.87 -9.35 7.18
C GLU A 81 -9.90 -10.81 6.80
N LYS A 82 -9.26 -11.18 5.68
CA LYS A 82 -9.10 -12.59 5.33
C LYS A 82 -8.42 -13.34 6.48
N GLY A 83 -7.40 -12.75 7.10
CA GLY A 83 -6.75 -13.25 8.31
C GLY A 83 -7.70 -13.35 9.51
N LYS A 84 -8.54 -12.34 9.77
CA LYS A 84 -9.55 -12.37 10.84
C LYS A 84 -10.58 -13.49 10.63
N LYS A 85 -11.12 -13.62 9.41
CA LYS A 85 -12.08 -14.66 9.03
C LYS A 85 -11.48 -16.06 9.14
N LEU A 86 -10.25 -16.24 8.66
CA LEU A 86 -9.56 -17.51 8.78
C LEU A 86 -9.35 -17.86 10.26
N ARG A 87 -8.86 -16.93 11.07
CA ARG A 87 -8.62 -17.14 12.52
C ARG A 87 -9.91 -17.45 13.28
N SER A 88 -11.07 -16.93 12.86
CA SER A 88 -12.35 -17.25 13.51
C SER A 88 -12.88 -18.64 13.16
N ILE A 89 -12.51 -19.20 12.00
CA ILE A 89 -12.95 -20.53 11.57
C ILE A 89 -12.15 -21.64 12.28
N TRP A 90 -10.90 -21.37 12.64
CA TRP A 90 -9.99 -22.34 13.28
C TRP A 90 -9.92 -22.22 14.81
N ARG A 91 -10.78 -21.38 15.41
CA ARG A 91 -10.96 -21.30 16.87
C ARG A 91 -12.14 -22.18 17.27
#